data_AF-A0A534GKJ2-F1
#
_entry.id   AF-A0A534GKJ2-F1
#
_cell.length_a   1.000
_cell.length_b   1.000
_cell.length_c   1.000
_cell.angle_alpha   90.00
_cell.angle_beta   90.00
_cell.angle_gamma   90.00
#
_symmetry.space_group_name_H-M   'P 1'
#
loop_
_entity.id
_entity.type
_entity.pdbx_description
1 polymer ?
#
loop_
_entity_poly.entity_id
_entity_poly.type
_entity_poly.pdbx_seq_one_letter_code
_entity_poly.pdbx_strand_id
1 'polypeptide(L)'
;MTIKTVGADGKEDTVQSTYQLDGKDYPVTGTDYDSLSARQVDSNTATFTLKKAGKAVGTIRRTVSKDGKTLTVKSKGTTAKGEKSESVAVFDKQ
;
A
#
# COMPACT_ATOMS: atom_id res chain seq x y z
N MET A 1 -1.61 9.51 -6.57
CA MET A 1 -0.42 8.68 -6.83
C MET A 1 -0.65 7.91 -8.11
N THR A 2 0.27 8.03 -9.06
CA THR A 2 0.30 7.22 -10.29
C THR A 2 1.59 6.42 -10.25
N ILE A 3 1.49 5.09 -10.28
CA ILE A 3 2.65 4.19 -10.40
C ILE A 3 2.57 3.57 -11.78
N LYS A 4 3.62 3.74 -12.57
CA LYS A 4 3.80 3.02 -13.83
C LYS A 4 4.80 1.90 -13.59
N THR A 5 4.41 0.68 -13.90
CA THR A 5 5.28 -0.49 -13.90
C THR A 5 5.44 -0.96 -15.33
N VAL A 6 6.68 -0.96 -15.84
CA VAL A 6 7.01 -1.52 -17.15
C VAL A 6 7.52 -2.95 -16.93
N GLY A 7 6.77 -3.93 -17.42
CA GLY A 7 7.17 -5.33 -17.40
C GLY A 7 8.37 -5.60 -18.30
N ALA A 8 9.07 -6.71 -18.08
CA ALA A 8 10.21 -7.12 -18.91
C ALA A 8 9.84 -7.36 -20.39
N ASP A 9 8.55 -7.53 -20.68
CA ASP A 9 7.97 -7.65 -22.03
C ASP A 9 7.57 -6.29 -22.65
N GLY A 10 7.85 -5.18 -21.95
CA GLY A 10 7.50 -3.82 -22.37
C GLY A 10 6.04 -3.44 -22.13
N LYS A 11 5.21 -4.28 -21.51
CA LYS A 11 3.83 -3.89 -21.15
C LYS A 11 3.83 -2.94 -19.96
N GLU A 12 3.05 -1.87 -20.06
CA GLU A 12 2.85 -0.91 -18.97
C GLU A 12 1.60 -1.26 -18.16
N ASP A 13 1.77 -1.51 -16.86
CA ASP A 13 0.69 -1.49 -15.88
C ASP A 13 0.68 -0.13 -15.18
N THR A 14 -0.44 0.58 -15.25
CA THR A 14 -0.61 1.86 -14.56
C THR A 14 -1.56 1.70 -13.38
N VAL A 15 -1.05 1.93 -12.18
CA VAL A 15 -1.86 2.06 -10.96
C VAL A 15 -2.16 3.54 -10.73
N GLN A 16 -3.44 3.90 -10.67
CA GLN A 16 -3.87 5.25 -10.31
C GLN A 16 -4.71 5.20 -9.04
N SER A 17 -4.35 6.04 -8.06
CA SER A 17 -5.20 6.28 -6.90
C SER A 17 -4.92 7.64 -6.28
N THR A 18 -5.97 8.39 -6.00
CA THR A 18 -5.92 9.59 -5.15
C THR A 18 -6.65 9.26 -3.87
N TYR A 19 -5.94 9.32 -2.75
CA TYR A 19 -6.49 9.02 -1.43
C TYR A 19 -6.04 10.08 -0.42
N GLN A 20 -6.77 10.17 0.68
CA GLN A 20 -6.39 10.98 1.84
C GLN A 20 -6.10 10.08 3.04
N LEU A 21 -5.41 10.62 4.05
CA LEU A 21 -5.10 9.90 5.30
C LEU A 21 -6.23 10.00 6.33
N ASP A 22 -7.48 10.09 5.88
CA ASP A 22 -8.67 10.31 6.71
C ASP A 22 -9.42 9.02 7.08
N GLY A 23 -8.96 7.87 6.58
CA GLY A 23 -9.55 6.56 6.80
C GLY A 23 -10.71 6.21 5.87
N LYS A 24 -11.07 7.07 4.91
CA LYS A 24 -12.10 6.75 3.92
C LYS A 24 -11.58 5.81 2.84
N ASP A 25 -12.50 5.04 2.26
CA ASP A 25 -12.18 4.18 1.11
C ASP A 25 -12.15 5.02 -0.18
N TYR A 26 -11.06 4.86 -0.92
CA TYR A 26 -10.83 5.48 -2.21
C TYR A 26 -10.66 4.41 -3.29
N PRO A 27 -11.25 4.57 -4.48
CA PRO A 27 -11.10 3.61 -5.56
C PRO A 27 -9.65 3.55 -6.06
N VAL A 28 -9.26 2.36 -6.51
CA VAL A 28 -7.94 2.07 -7.07
C VAL A 28 -8.14 1.28 -8.34
N THR A 29 -7.40 1.62 -9.38
CA THR A 29 -7.42 0.90 -10.67
C THR A 29 -6.05 0.32 -10.98
N GLY A 30 -6.01 -0.74 -11.80
CA GLY A 30 -4.77 -1.39 -12.22
C GLY A 30 -4.13 -2.27 -11.14
N THR A 31 -4.89 -2.72 -10.14
CA THR A 31 -4.40 -3.62 -9.09
C THR A 31 -5.39 -4.74 -8.83
N ASP A 32 -4.97 -5.72 -8.03
CA ASP A 32 -5.80 -6.85 -7.63
C ASP A 32 -6.86 -6.51 -6.56
N TYR A 33 -6.85 -5.28 -6.03
CA TYR A 33 -7.82 -4.74 -5.08
C TYR A 33 -8.55 -3.54 -5.69
N ASP A 34 -9.78 -3.29 -5.24
CA ASP A 34 -10.68 -2.31 -5.86
C ASP A 34 -10.62 -0.94 -5.17
N SER A 35 -10.23 -0.94 -3.89
CA SER A 35 -10.13 0.28 -3.09
C SER A 35 -9.06 0.17 -2.02
N LEU A 36 -8.62 1.33 -1.55
CA LEU A 36 -7.77 1.44 -0.37
C LEU A 36 -8.34 2.48 0.59
N SER A 37 -8.17 2.24 1.88
CA SER A 37 -8.35 3.25 2.93
C SER A 37 -7.01 3.52 3.56
N ALA A 38 -6.66 4.79 3.74
CA ALA A 38 -5.42 5.21 4.36
C ALA A 38 -5.72 6.09 5.57
N ARG A 39 -5.01 5.89 6.68
CA ARG A 39 -5.19 6.64 7.91
C ARG A 39 -3.85 7.03 8.50
N GLN A 40 -3.74 8.28 8.93
CA GLN A 40 -2.61 8.71 9.76
C GLN A 40 -2.81 8.21 11.20
N VAL A 41 -1.79 7.52 11.72
CA VAL A 41 -1.79 7.01 13.11
C VAL A 41 -1.09 8.01 14.03
N ASP A 42 0.04 8.54 13.58
CA ASP A 42 0.83 9.56 14.26
C ASP A 42 1.65 10.37 13.25
N SER A 43 2.50 11.29 13.72
CA SER A 43 3.33 12.17 12.87
C SER A 43 4.25 11.41 11.92
N ASN A 44 4.60 10.17 12.22
CA ASN A 44 5.57 9.37 11.48
C ASN A 44 4.99 8.06 10.94
N THR A 45 3.72 7.75 11.25
CA THR A 45 3.10 6.48 10.90
C THR A 45 1.78 6.69 10.15
N ALA A 46 1.66 5.99 9.02
CA ALA A 46 0.40 5.81 8.30
C ALA A 46 0.08 4.31 8.14
N THR A 47 -1.20 3.98 8.16
CA THR A 47 -1.71 2.63 7.89
C THR A 47 -2.65 2.65 6.69
N PHE A 48 -2.61 1.59 5.91
CA PHE A 48 -3.42 1.39 4.71
C PHE A 48 -4.14 0.06 4.84
N THR A 49 -5.38 0.01 4.37
CA THR A 49 -6.17 -1.20 4.23
C THR A 49 -6.53 -1.34 2.76
N LEU A 50 -6.14 -2.46 2.15
CA LEU A 50 -6.49 -2.80 0.78
C LEU A 50 -7.76 -3.63 0.79
N LYS A 51 -8.74 -3.29 -0.05
CA LYS A 51 -10.04 -3.96 -0.09
C LYS A 51 -10.39 -4.46 -1.49
N LYS A 52 -10.86 -5.71 -1.55
CA LYS A 52 -11.44 -6.32 -2.75
C LYS A 52 -12.88 -6.72 -2.45
N ALA A 53 -13.83 -6.34 -3.30
CA ALA A 53 -15.26 -6.53 -3.11
C ALA A 53 -15.74 -6.11 -1.70
N GLY A 54 -15.23 -4.98 -1.19
CA GLY A 54 -15.55 -4.45 0.14
C GLY A 54 -14.89 -5.18 1.33
N LYS A 55 -14.15 -6.28 1.10
CA LYS A 55 -13.45 -7.04 2.14
C LYS A 55 -11.99 -6.67 2.22
N ALA A 56 -11.45 -6.52 3.42
CA ALA A 56 -10.02 -6.28 3.62
C ALA A 56 -9.21 -7.51 3.17
N VAL A 57 -8.33 -7.32 2.20
CA VAL A 57 -7.43 -8.36 1.66
C VAL A 57 -5.98 -8.12 2.05
N GLY A 58 -5.66 -6.93 2.57
CA GLY A 58 -4.33 -6.62 3.07
C GLY A 58 -4.28 -5.35 3.90
N THR A 59 -3.19 -5.20 4.65
CA THR A 59 -2.88 -4.02 5.45
C THR A 59 -1.42 -3.66 5.28
N ILE A 60 -1.13 -2.37 5.18
CA ILE A 60 0.24 -1.85 5.11
C ILE A 60 0.42 -0.85 6.25
N ARG A 61 1.52 -0.95 6.99
CA ARG A 61 1.94 0.06 7.96
C ARG A 61 3.26 0.65 7.51
N ARG A 62 3.29 1.96 7.34
CA ARG A 62 4.49 2.73 7.02
C ARG A 62 4.88 3.53 8.25
N THR A 63 6.14 3.43 8.65
CA THR A 63 6.70 4.18 9.79
C THR A 63 8.03 4.80 9.36
N VAL A 64 8.11 6.11 9.45
CA VAL A 64 9.35 6.88 9.26
C VAL A 64 10.09 6.97 10.59
N SER A 65 11.40 6.76 10.60
CA SER A 65 12.23 6.93 11.79
C SER A 65 12.17 8.37 12.32
N LYS A 66 12.43 8.57 13.62
CA LYS A 66 12.39 9.91 14.24
C LYS A 66 13.34 10.92 13.59
N ASP A 67 14.46 10.44 13.08
CA ASP A 67 15.45 11.25 12.38
C ASP A 67 15.12 11.46 10.89
N GLY A 68 14.01 10.89 10.39
CA GLY A 68 13.55 11.04 9.02
C GLY A 68 14.39 10.33 7.97
N LYS A 69 15.33 9.47 8.38
CA LYS A 69 16.30 8.81 7.48
C LYS A 69 15.83 7.47 6.94
N THR A 70 14.95 6.79 7.66
CA THR A 70 14.55 5.42 7.32
C THR A 70 13.03 5.30 7.25
N LEU A 71 12.52 4.69 6.19
CA LEU A 71 11.13 4.27 6.05
C LEU A 71 11.04 2.75 6.22
N THR A 72 10.30 2.31 7.23
CA THR A 72 9.92 0.90 7.38
C THR A 72 8.51 0.69 6.87
N VAL A 73 8.32 -0.31 6.01
CA VAL A 73 7.04 -0.73 5.45
C VAL A 73 6.77 -2.16 5.88
N LYS A 74 5.71 -2.39 6.65
CA LYS A 74 5.22 -3.71 7.02
C LYS A 74 3.93 -3.99 6.27
N SER A 75 3.89 -5.07 5.50
CA SER A 75 2.73 -5.45 4.71
C SER A 75 2.24 -6.81 5.16
N LYS A 76 0.92 -6.92 5.35
CA LYS A 76 0.23 -8.19 5.56
C LYS A 76 -0.82 -8.33 4.48
N GLY A 77 -0.97 -9.52 3.93
CA GLY A 77 -1.93 -9.79 2.87
C GLY A 77 -2.48 -11.19 2.96
N THR A 78 -3.53 -11.41 2.19
CA THR A 78 -3.98 -12.75 1.82
C THR A 78 -3.77 -12.90 0.32
N THR A 79 -3.04 -13.93 -0.10
CA THR A 79 -2.84 -14.24 -1.52
C THR A 79 -4.17 -14.65 -2.16
N ALA A 80 -4.24 -14.68 -3.49
CA ALA A 80 -5.41 -15.18 -4.21
C ALA A 80 -5.80 -16.63 -3.82
N LYS A 81 -4.85 -17.40 -3.26
CA LYS A 81 -5.06 -18.77 -2.78
C LYS A 81 -5.54 -18.85 -1.32
N GLY A 82 -5.73 -17.72 -0.64
CA GLY A 82 -6.14 -17.68 0.76
C GLY A 82 -4.98 -17.76 1.77
N GLU A 83 -3.73 -17.78 1.30
CA GLU A 83 -2.57 -17.90 2.17
C GLU A 83 -2.21 -16.54 2.77
N LYS A 84 -1.90 -16.51 4.07
CA LYS A 84 -1.42 -15.28 4.73
C LYS A 84 0.02 -15.00 4.31
N SER A 85 0.29 -13.76 3.94
CA SER A 85 1.64 -13.27 3.67
C SER A 85 1.99 -12.11 4.61
N GLU A 86 3.25 -12.04 5.02
CA GLU A 86 3.82 -10.91 5.73
C GLU A 86 5.17 -10.56 5.11
N SER A 87 5.44 -9.26 4.99
CA SER A 87 6.69 -8.73 4.45
C SER A 87 7.08 -7.47 5.20
N VAL A 88 8.38 -7.28 5.40
CA VAL A 88 8.98 -6.07 5.93
C VAL A 88 10.01 -5.57 4.93
N ALA A 89 9.87 -4.31 4.51
CA ALA A 89 10.83 -3.61 3.68
C ALA A 89 11.34 -2.38 4.44
N VAL A 90 12.64 -2.12 4.35
CA VAL A 90 13.31 -0.98 4.97
C VAL A 90 14.01 -0.21 3.86
N PHE A 91 13.75 1.09 3.80
CA PHE A 91 14.30 1.99 2.80
C PHE A 91 15.02 3.12 3.52
N ASP A 92 16.27 3.37 3.14
CA ASP A 92 16.98 4.58 3.56
C ASP A 92 16.71 5.71 2.58
N LYS A 93 16.64 6.92 3.12
CA LYS A 93 16.52 8.14 2.35
C LYS A 93 17.85 8.38 1.61
N GLN A 94 17.78 8.44 0.27
CA GLN A 94 18.90 8.88 -0.58
C GLN A 94 19.06 10.40 -0.57
#